data_AF-A0A7Y3FQZ4-F1
#
_entry.id   AF-A0A7Y3FQZ4-F1
#
_cell.length_a   1.000
_cell.length_b   1.000
_cell.length_c   1.000
_cell.angle_alpha   90.00
_cell.angle_beta   90.00
_cell.angle_gamma   90.00
#
_symmetry.space_group_name_H-M   'P 1'
#
loop_
_entity.id
_entity.type
_entity.pdbx_description
1 polymer ?
#
loop_
_entity_poly.entity_id
_entity_poly.type
_entity_poly.pdbx_seq_one_letter_code
_entity_poly.pdbx_strand_id
1 'polypeptide(L)'
;MGDVSVRPGGLTATIVGGEEVPRLIDEIPLVAALGARAKGTTKISDAIELRAKESDRIDAVVKNLRGLGVEVTEYQDGLEVQGTDDPLRGQVRAFHDHRIAMSFSVLNTVRSCDIEVDDRAVAGVSFPGFWGLMAEVERARRRSE
;
A
#
# COMPACT_ATOMS: atom_id res chain seq x y z
N MET A 1 7.90 -17.94 -17.30
CA MET A 1 6.97 -16.87 -17.69
C MET A 1 5.56 -17.43 -17.53
N GLY A 2 4.64 -16.68 -16.95
CA GLY A 2 3.28 -17.12 -16.70
C GLY A 2 2.35 -15.93 -16.58
N ASP A 3 1.06 -16.16 -16.78
CA ASP A 3 0.04 -15.13 -16.75
C ASP A 3 -0.66 -15.13 -15.38
N VAL A 4 -0.88 -13.93 -14.83
CA VAL A 4 -1.66 -13.74 -13.60
C VAL A 4 -2.94 -12.99 -13.97
N SER A 5 -4.09 -13.62 -13.70
CA SER A 5 -5.40 -12.98 -13.85
C SER A 5 -5.97 -12.68 -12.47
N VAL A 6 -6.28 -11.41 -12.24
CA VAL A 6 -6.88 -10.91 -10.99
C VAL A 6 -8.25 -10.31 -11.30
N ARG A 7 -9.19 -10.49 -10.37
CA ARG A 7 -10.56 -9.95 -10.44
C ARG A 7 -10.90 -9.27 -9.11
N PRO A 8 -11.78 -8.27 -9.11
CA PRO A 8 -12.25 -7.65 -7.87
C PRO A 8 -12.83 -8.69 -6.91
N GLY A 9 -12.51 -8.55 -5.62
CA GLY A 9 -13.00 -9.42 -4.56
C GLY A 9 -12.85 -8.75 -3.20
N GLY A 10 -13.60 -9.23 -2.20
CA GLY A 10 -13.43 -8.79 -0.82
C GLY A 10 -12.09 -9.28 -0.26
N LEU A 11 -11.40 -8.41 0.49
CA LEU A 11 -10.17 -8.76 1.17
C LEU A 11 -10.47 -9.16 2.62
N THR A 12 -9.79 -10.20 3.11
CA THR A 12 -9.76 -10.58 4.53
C THR A 12 -8.36 -10.33 5.04
N ALA A 13 -8.26 -9.83 6.27
CA ALA A 13 -6.98 -9.57 6.88
C ALA A 13 -6.14 -10.84 7.00
N THR A 14 -4.81 -10.68 6.99
CA THR A 14 -3.85 -11.78 7.08
C THR A 14 -2.73 -11.45 8.05
N ILE A 15 -1.94 -12.46 8.39
CA ILE A 15 -0.70 -12.33 9.14
C ILE A 15 0.45 -12.59 8.17
N VAL A 16 1.46 -11.72 8.20
CA VAL A 16 2.70 -11.85 7.44
C VAL A 16 3.86 -11.79 8.44
N GLY A 17 4.68 -12.82 8.49
CA GLY A 17 5.79 -12.89 9.43
C GLY A 17 6.76 -14.02 9.09
N GLY A 18 7.82 -14.17 9.87
CA GLY A 18 8.80 -15.24 9.73
C GLY A 18 9.36 -15.40 8.30
N GLU A 19 9.27 -16.60 7.74
CA GLU A 19 9.87 -16.94 6.45
C GLU A 19 9.23 -16.26 5.22
N GLU A 20 8.03 -15.71 5.38
CA GLU A 20 7.36 -14.99 4.28
C GLU A 20 8.01 -13.62 4.05
N VAL A 21 8.43 -12.94 5.12
CA VAL A 21 8.95 -11.57 5.07
C VAL A 21 10.10 -11.40 4.09
N PRO A 22 11.17 -12.23 4.10
CA PRO A 22 12.26 -12.08 3.14
C PRO A 22 11.84 -12.30 1.68
N ARG A 23 10.73 -13.02 1.44
CA ARG A 23 10.24 -13.35 0.09
C ARG A 23 9.36 -12.26 -0.51
N LEU A 24 8.84 -11.35 0.32
CA LEU A 24 7.89 -10.31 -0.07
C LEU A 24 8.27 -8.93 0.51
N ILE A 25 9.51 -8.75 0.95
CA ILE A 25 9.96 -7.57 1.70
C ILE A 25 9.61 -6.26 0.98
N ASP A 26 9.74 -6.21 -0.34
CA ASP A 26 9.44 -5.01 -1.14
C ASP A 26 7.95 -4.84 -1.47
N GLU A 27 7.12 -5.85 -1.19
CA GLU A 27 5.67 -5.85 -1.37
C GLU A 27 4.93 -5.50 -0.07
N ILE A 28 5.61 -5.51 1.09
CA ILE A 28 4.99 -5.18 2.38
C ILE A 28 4.28 -3.81 2.38
N PRO A 29 4.83 -2.73 1.78
CA PRO A 29 4.11 -1.47 1.70
C PRO A 29 2.74 -1.59 1.02
N LEU A 30 2.63 -2.41 -0.03
CA LEU A 30 1.39 -2.65 -0.74
C LEU A 30 0.43 -3.51 0.09
N VAL A 31 0.94 -4.58 0.72
CA VAL A 31 0.14 -5.45 1.60
C VAL A 31 -0.46 -4.65 2.77
N ALA A 32 0.35 -3.81 3.41
CA ALA A 32 -0.09 -2.95 4.50
C ALA A 32 -1.13 -1.91 4.04
N ALA A 33 -0.88 -1.24 2.90
CA ALA A 33 -1.81 -0.27 2.33
C ALA A 33 -3.17 -0.92 2.01
N LEU A 34 -3.18 -2.11 1.38
CA LEU A 34 -4.41 -2.86 1.11
C LEU A 34 -5.05 -3.43 2.38
N GLY A 35 -4.27 -3.67 3.43
CA GLY A 35 -4.75 -4.05 4.76
C GLY A 35 -5.76 -3.05 5.34
N ALA A 36 -5.64 -1.76 4.99
CA ALA A 36 -6.62 -0.73 5.36
C ALA A 36 -8.03 -0.97 4.80
N ARG A 37 -8.17 -1.86 3.80
CA ARG A 37 -9.43 -2.25 3.15
C ARG A 37 -9.80 -3.71 3.38
N ALA A 38 -9.01 -4.44 4.17
CA ALA A 38 -9.27 -5.84 4.48
C ALA A 38 -10.22 -5.98 5.68
N LYS A 39 -11.08 -6.98 5.68
CA LYS A 39 -11.91 -7.27 6.85
C LYS A 39 -11.04 -7.85 7.98
N GLY A 40 -10.90 -7.10 9.07
CA GLY A 40 -10.11 -7.48 10.26
C GLY A 40 -8.81 -6.67 10.38
N THR A 41 -7.85 -7.21 11.13
CA THR A 41 -6.54 -6.57 11.37
C THR A 41 -5.45 -7.34 10.65
N THR A 42 -4.81 -6.70 9.67
CA THR A 42 -3.63 -7.26 9.00
C THR A 42 -2.41 -7.02 9.88
N LYS A 43 -1.66 -8.09 10.19
CA LYS A 43 -0.47 -8.03 11.04
C LYS A 43 0.78 -8.34 10.24
N ILE A 44 1.80 -7.51 10.39
CA ILE A 44 3.12 -7.70 9.81
C ILE A 44 4.13 -7.70 10.97
N SER A 45 4.97 -8.74 11.07
CA SER A 45 6.05 -8.87 12.06
C SER A 45 7.36 -9.27 11.39
N ASP A 46 8.47 -9.30 12.14
CA ASP A 46 9.78 -9.78 11.69
C ASP A 46 10.37 -9.01 10.48
N ALA A 47 9.92 -7.78 10.26
CA ALA A 47 10.22 -6.95 9.09
C ALA A 47 11.11 -5.74 9.41
N ILE A 48 11.99 -5.85 10.41
CA ILE A 48 12.89 -4.77 10.85
C ILE A 48 13.74 -4.18 9.70
N GLU A 49 14.07 -4.98 8.69
CA GLU A 49 14.85 -4.55 7.52
C GLU A 49 14.16 -3.43 6.72
N LEU A 50 12.82 -3.33 6.78
CA LEU A 50 12.06 -2.27 6.12
C LEU A 50 12.47 -0.87 6.58
N ARG A 51 12.96 -0.73 7.82
CA ARG A 51 13.38 0.57 8.35
C ARG A 51 14.65 1.10 7.70
N ALA A 52 15.42 0.23 7.04
CA ALA A 52 16.70 0.55 6.42
C ALA A 52 16.66 0.54 4.88
N LYS A 53 15.47 0.55 4.27
CA LYS A 53 15.28 0.66 2.81
C LYS A 53 15.48 2.11 2.35
N GLU A 54 15.03 2.46 1.14
CA GLU A 54 15.14 3.84 0.62
C GLU A 54 14.53 4.89 1.55
N SER A 55 13.50 4.49 2.30
CA SER A 55 12.97 5.19 3.46
C SER A 55 12.80 4.21 4.63
N ASP A 56 12.51 4.73 5.83
CA ASP A 56 11.92 3.87 6.87
C ASP A 56 10.49 3.52 6.41
N ARG A 57 10.34 2.37 5.74
CA ARG A 57 9.07 1.98 5.11
C ARG A 57 7.99 1.65 6.14
N ILE A 58 8.36 1.21 7.35
CA ILE A 58 7.37 0.99 8.42
C ILE A 58 6.80 2.34 8.84
N ASP A 59 7.68 3.29 9.20
CA ASP A 59 7.27 4.63 9.62
C ASP A 59 6.49 5.37 8.53
N ALA A 60 6.95 5.28 7.26
CA ALA A 60 6.27 5.90 6.13
C ALA A 60 4.85 5.37 5.93
N VAL A 61 4.66 4.05 5.95
CA VAL A 61 3.33 3.43 5.83
C VAL A 61 2.43 3.83 7.00
N VAL A 62 2.95 3.75 8.23
CA VAL A 62 2.22 4.11 9.45
C VAL A 62 1.74 5.55 9.40
N LYS A 63 2.64 6.51 9.08
CA LYS A 63 2.30 7.94 9.01
C LYS A 63 1.25 8.22 7.96
N ASN A 64 1.41 7.65 6.77
CA ASN A 64 0.48 7.86 5.67
C ASN A 64 -0.90 7.26 5.97
N LEU A 65 -0.97 6.02 6.46
CA LEU A 65 -2.24 5.38 6.82
C LEU A 65 -2.97 6.13 7.95
N ARG A 66 -2.25 6.52 9.02
CA ARG A 66 -2.84 7.34 10.10
C ARG A 66 -3.33 8.69 9.57
N GLY A 67 -2.58 9.33 8.67
CA GLY A 67 -2.99 10.57 8.01
C GLY A 67 -4.27 10.45 7.18
N LEU A 68 -4.56 9.25 6.68
CA LEU A 68 -5.80 8.92 5.97
C LEU A 68 -6.94 8.49 6.89
N GLY A 69 -6.73 8.47 8.22
CA GLY A 69 -7.73 8.07 9.20
C GLY A 69 -7.77 6.57 9.53
N VAL A 70 -6.76 5.80 9.13
CA VAL A 70 -6.68 4.36 9.43
C VAL A 70 -6.05 4.14 10.80
N GLU A 71 -6.65 3.25 11.59
CA GLU A 71 -6.06 2.79 12.85
C GLU A 71 -4.89 1.84 12.55
N VAL A 72 -3.69 2.26 12.95
CA VAL A 72 -2.44 1.52 12.75
C VAL A 72 -1.64 1.51 14.04
N THR A 73 -1.25 0.33 14.48
CA THR A 73 -0.28 0.14 15.56
C THR A 73 1.09 -0.11 14.95
N GLU A 74 2.08 0.67 15.37
CA GLU A 74 3.46 0.53 14.91
C GLU A 74 4.25 -0.30 15.91
N TYR A 75 5.08 -1.21 15.40
CA TYR A 75 6.07 -1.96 16.16
C TYR A 75 7.46 -1.71 15.60
N GLN A 76 8.49 -2.03 16.38
CA GLN A 76 9.86 -1.86 15.94
C GLN A 76 10.15 -2.66 14.66
N ASP A 77 9.61 -3.87 14.53
CA ASP A 77 9.84 -4.81 13.43
C ASP A 77 8.58 -5.06 12.59
N GLY A 78 7.59 -4.17 12.64
CA GLY A 78 6.33 -4.41 11.95
C GLY A 78 5.23 -3.42 12.25
N LEU A 79 4.00 -3.80 11.90
CA LEU A 79 2.80 -2.98 12.10
C LEU A 79 1.53 -3.84 12.07
N GLU A 80 0.49 -3.33 12.69
CA GLU A 80 -0.88 -3.85 12.58
C GLU A 80 -1.77 -2.76 11.95
N VAL A 81 -2.51 -3.13 10.90
CA VAL A 81 -3.42 -2.23 10.17
C VAL A 81 -4.84 -2.75 10.35
N GLN A 82 -5.69 -1.98 11.01
CA GLN A 82 -7.10 -2.30 11.15
C GLN A 82 -7.87 -1.79 9.93
N GLY A 83 -8.45 -2.72 9.16
CA GLY A 83 -9.19 -2.34 7.98
C GLY A 83 -10.52 -1.65 8.30
N THR A 84 -10.91 -0.74 7.40
CA THR A 84 -12.11 0.09 7.54
C THR A 84 -12.83 0.27 6.20
N ASP A 85 -14.15 0.45 6.25
CA ASP A 85 -14.97 0.89 5.12
C ASP A 85 -15.11 2.43 5.07
N ASP A 86 -14.56 3.17 6.04
CA ASP A 86 -14.60 4.63 6.08
C ASP A 86 -13.87 5.26 4.88
N PRO A 87 -14.30 6.43 4.38
CA PRO A 87 -13.58 7.11 3.32
C PRO A 87 -12.15 7.44 3.70
N LEU A 88 -11.18 7.06 2.86
CA LEU A 88 -9.77 7.40 3.06
C LEU A 88 -9.43 8.59 2.18
N ARG A 89 -9.17 9.74 2.81
CA ARG A 89 -8.93 10.99 2.10
C ARG A 89 -7.75 11.73 2.70
N GLY A 90 -6.90 12.27 1.85
CA GLY A 90 -5.77 13.09 2.30
C GLY A 90 -4.54 12.97 1.42
N GLN A 91 -3.46 13.55 1.92
CA GLN A 91 -2.17 13.55 1.24
C GLN A 91 -1.28 12.43 1.77
N VAL A 92 -0.56 11.80 0.84
CA VAL A 92 0.45 10.78 1.11
C VAL A 92 1.81 11.33 0.71
N ARG A 93 2.77 11.17 1.62
CA ARG A 93 4.17 11.50 1.37
C ARG A 93 4.92 10.25 0.94
N ALA A 94 5.56 10.29 -0.21
CA ALA A 94 6.36 9.20 -0.76
C ALA A 94 7.71 9.05 -0.06
N PHE A 95 8.22 10.12 0.58
CA PHE A 95 9.54 10.13 1.23
C PHE A 95 10.69 9.71 0.29
N HIS A 96 10.59 10.09 -0.99
CA HIS A 96 11.51 9.66 -2.05
C HIS A 96 11.60 8.13 -2.22
N ASP A 97 10.57 7.39 -1.79
CA ASP A 97 10.47 5.93 -1.93
C ASP A 97 9.38 5.56 -2.95
N HIS A 98 9.83 4.94 -4.05
CA HIS A 98 8.95 4.53 -5.14
C HIS A 98 7.92 3.48 -4.70
N ARG A 99 8.26 2.59 -3.77
CA ARG A 99 7.31 1.57 -3.28
C ARG A 99 6.20 2.22 -2.46
N ILE A 100 6.48 3.26 -1.69
CA ILE A 100 5.46 4.02 -0.97
C ILE A 100 4.55 4.72 -1.97
N ALA A 101 5.11 5.47 -2.92
CA ALA A 101 4.31 6.19 -3.93
C ALA A 101 3.37 5.25 -4.71
N MET A 102 3.91 4.13 -5.20
CA MET A 102 3.12 3.16 -5.98
C MET A 102 2.05 2.47 -5.12
N SER A 103 2.37 2.06 -3.89
CA SER A 103 1.43 1.34 -3.01
C SER A 103 0.19 2.16 -2.68
N PHE A 104 0.38 3.43 -2.31
CA PHE A 104 -0.75 4.32 -2.01
C PHE A 104 -1.51 4.76 -3.26
N SER A 105 -0.84 4.81 -4.43
CA SER A 105 -1.52 5.03 -5.71
C SER A 105 -2.45 3.86 -6.06
N VAL A 106 -2.02 2.63 -5.79
CA VAL A 106 -2.87 1.44 -5.95
C VAL A 106 -4.03 1.47 -4.95
N LEU A 107 -3.78 1.80 -3.68
CA LEU A 107 -4.84 1.96 -2.68
C LEU A 107 -5.90 3.00 -3.11
N ASN A 108 -5.49 4.08 -3.79
CA ASN A 108 -6.41 5.10 -4.31
C ASN A 108 -7.38 4.56 -5.37
N THR A 109 -7.06 3.44 -6.02
CA THR A 109 -7.97 2.80 -6.99
C THR A 109 -9.11 2.03 -6.33
N VAL A 110 -9.04 1.79 -5.01
CA VAL A 110 -10.10 1.16 -4.24
C VAL A 110 -11.24 2.17 -4.01
N ARG A 111 -12.47 1.65 -3.86
CA ARG A 111 -13.66 2.47 -3.59
C ARG A 111 -13.46 3.37 -2.36
N SER A 112 -14.12 4.54 -2.38
CA SER A 112 -14.11 5.50 -1.27
C SER A 112 -12.71 5.99 -0.85
N CYS A 113 -11.75 5.99 -1.78
CA CYS A 113 -10.42 6.59 -1.61
C CYS A 113 -10.31 7.88 -2.45
N ASP A 114 -9.69 8.90 -1.86
CA ASP A 114 -9.34 10.17 -2.49
C ASP A 114 -7.99 10.63 -1.93
N ILE A 115 -6.94 9.98 -2.44
CA ILE A 115 -5.57 10.07 -1.95
C ILE A 115 -4.72 10.81 -2.97
N GLU A 116 -4.07 11.88 -2.52
CA GLU A 116 -3.09 12.62 -3.30
C GLU A 116 -1.67 12.19 -2.87
N VAL A 117 -0.98 11.44 -3.73
CA VAL A 117 0.41 11.05 -3.49
C VAL A 117 1.34 12.14 -4.02
N ASP A 118 2.26 12.61 -3.17
CA ASP A 118 3.29 13.58 -3.56
C ASP A 118 4.37 12.96 -4.48
N ASP A 119 5.29 13.81 -4.96
CA ASP A 119 6.49 13.42 -5.73
C ASP A 119 6.27 12.28 -6.73
N ARG A 120 5.32 12.47 -7.66
CA ARG A 120 4.99 11.44 -8.66
C ARG A 120 6.19 10.97 -9.48
N ALA A 121 7.24 11.78 -9.62
CA ALA A 121 8.42 11.42 -10.39
C ALA A 121 9.14 10.19 -9.81
N VAL A 122 9.07 9.96 -8.49
CA VAL A 122 9.81 8.89 -7.82
C VAL A 122 9.44 7.48 -8.30
N ALA A 123 8.17 7.26 -8.66
CA ALA A 123 7.73 5.97 -9.21
C ALA A 123 8.46 5.61 -10.52
N GLY A 124 8.87 6.62 -11.29
CA GLY A 124 9.59 6.44 -12.55
C GLY A 124 11.00 5.89 -12.41
N VAL A 125 11.58 5.91 -11.20
CA VAL A 125 12.91 5.34 -10.91
C VAL A 125 12.89 3.82 -11.12
N SER A 126 11.84 3.14 -10.67
CA SER A 126 11.69 1.68 -10.78
C SER A 126 10.74 1.26 -11.90
N PHE A 127 9.71 2.06 -12.18
CA PHE A 127 8.66 1.72 -13.14
C PHE A 127 8.35 2.91 -14.06
N PRO A 128 9.17 3.12 -15.10
CA PRO A 128 8.84 4.05 -16.18
C PRO A 128 7.47 3.72 -16.79
N GLY A 129 6.55 4.69 -16.78
CA GLY A 129 5.18 4.51 -17.29
C GLY A 129 4.12 4.12 -16.26
N PHE A 130 4.48 3.97 -14.98
CA PHE A 130 3.54 3.63 -13.90
C PHE A 130 2.25 4.46 -13.93
N TRP A 131 2.36 5.79 -14.00
CA TRP A 131 1.19 6.68 -14.01
C TRP A 131 0.33 6.56 -15.26
N GLY A 132 0.92 6.20 -16.39
CA GLY A 132 0.17 5.90 -17.61
C GLY A 132 -0.71 4.67 -17.40
N LEU A 133 -0.13 3.59 -16.85
CA LEU A 133 -0.85 2.37 -16.51
C LEU A 133 -1.95 2.62 -15.47
N MET A 134 -1.67 3.39 -14.41
CA MET A 134 -2.67 3.73 -13.40
C MET A 134 -3.86 4.50 -13.99
N ALA A 135 -3.61 5.44 -14.91
CA ALA A 135 -4.68 6.17 -15.60
C ALA A 135 -5.54 5.24 -16.47
N GLU A 136 -4.96 4.19 -17.07
CA GLU A 136 -5.72 3.17 -17.79
C GLU A 136 -6.60 2.33 -16.86
N VAL A 137 -6.07 1.93 -15.70
CA VAL A 137 -6.81 1.20 -14.67
C VAL A 137 -7.99 2.03 -14.16
N GLU A 138 -7.78 3.32 -13.85
CA GLU A 138 -8.85 4.21 -13.40
C GLU A 138 -9.96 4.38 -14.45
N ARG A 139 -9.59 4.52 -15.74
CA ARG A 139 -10.56 4.59 -16.84
C ARG A 139 -11.35 3.29 -16.99
N ALA A 140 -10.69 2.14 -16.84
CA ALA A 140 -11.36 0.84 -16.89
C ALA A 140 -12.34 0.65 -15.72
N ARG A 141 -12.00 1.14 -14.53
CA ARG A 141 -12.89 1.13 -13.36
C ARG A 141 -14.17 1.92 -13.61
N ARG A 142 -14.05 3.17 -14.08
CA ARG A 142 -15.22 4.05 -14.36
C ARG A 142 -16.17 3.51 -15.44
N ARG A 143 -15.73 2.55 -16.27
CA ARG A 143 -16.57 1.88 -17.29
C ARG A 143 -17.28 0.64 -16.75
N SER A 144 -16.87 0.15 -15.58
CA SER A 144 -17.41 -1.06 -14.95
C SER A 144 -18.34 -0.76 -13.78
N GLU A 145 -18.47 0.52 -13.39
CA GLU A 145 -19.45 1.08 -12.45
C GLU A 145 -20.72 1.52 -13.19
#